data_AF-E0ZAR8-F1
#
_entry.id   AF-E0ZAR8-F1
#
_cell.length_a   1.000
_cell.length_b   1.000
_cell.length_c   1.000
_cell.angle_alpha   90.00
_cell.angle_beta   90.00
_cell.angle_gamma   90.00
#
_symmetry.space_group_name_H-M   'P 1'
#
loop_
_entity.id
_entity.type
_entity.pdbx_description
1 polymer ?
#
loop_
_entity_poly.entity_id
_entity_poly.type
_entity_poly.pdbx_seq_one_letter_code
_entity_poly.pdbx_strand_id
1 'polypeptide(L)'
;LYKKIYKADFTCPPWFSSGAKKLISRILDPKPKTRITVPEILENEWFKKGYKPPKFQEDKEISLDDVDAVFNDSEDHLVTEKKETQPVLMNAFELISTSQGLNLNNLFEKHMGLIKRETRFTSKRPAREIISKIEEAAGPLGFSVKKQNYKMKLQGAETGRKGHLSVATEVFEVAPSLFMVELCKSGGDTLEFHKFYKNLSSGLKDIVWKSEAIMEENK
;
A
#
# COMPACT_ATOMS: atom_id res chain seq x y z
N LEU A 1 -13.92 -26.43 -19.67
CA LEU A 1 -12.90 -25.39 -19.42
C LEU A 1 -11.72 -25.89 -18.57
N TYR A 2 -11.92 -26.29 -17.31
CA TYR A 2 -10.85 -26.72 -16.40
C TYR A 2 -9.93 -27.84 -16.95
N LYS A 3 -10.47 -28.81 -17.69
CA LYS A 3 -9.68 -29.86 -18.37
C LYS A 3 -8.66 -29.28 -19.38
N LYS A 4 -9.02 -28.20 -20.09
CA LYS A 4 -8.11 -27.54 -21.04
C LYS A 4 -7.01 -26.77 -20.32
N ILE A 5 -7.36 -26.07 -19.22
CA ILE A 5 -6.39 -25.37 -18.36
C ILE A 5 -5.38 -26.35 -17.77
N TYR A 6 -5.87 -27.46 -17.19
CA TYR A 6 -5.03 -28.49 -16.57
C TYR A 6 -4.02 -29.11 -17.56
N LYS A 7 -4.43 -29.31 -18.82
CA LYS A 7 -3.59 -29.86 -19.88
C LYS A 7 -2.75 -28.81 -20.62
N ALA A 8 -2.96 -27.52 -20.34
CA ALA A 8 -2.47 -26.42 -21.16
C ALA A 8 -2.81 -26.61 -22.66
N ASP A 9 -4.05 -26.99 -22.94
CA ASP A 9 -4.56 -27.15 -24.30
C ASP A 9 -4.98 -25.78 -24.87
N PHE A 10 -4.09 -25.20 -25.70
CA PHE A 10 -4.30 -23.93 -26.37
C PHE A 10 -3.76 -23.97 -27.80
N THR A 11 -4.28 -23.09 -28.66
CA THR A 11 -3.81 -22.91 -30.03
C THR A 11 -3.32 -21.48 -30.21
N CYS A 12 -2.12 -21.30 -30.76
CA CYS A 12 -1.63 -19.98 -31.12
C CYS A 12 -2.10 -19.60 -32.54
N PRO A 13 -2.60 -18.37 -32.74
CA PRO A 13 -2.98 -17.90 -34.07
C PRO A 13 -1.85 -17.97 -35.11
N PRO A 14 -2.18 -18.01 -36.41
CA PRO A 14 -1.19 -18.15 -37.47
C PRO A 14 -0.20 -16.98 -37.53
N TRP A 15 -0.63 -15.76 -37.18
CA TRP A 15 0.21 -14.55 -37.16
C TRP A 15 1.23 -14.49 -36.01
N PHE A 16 1.22 -15.46 -35.08
CA PHE A 16 2.25 -15.52 -34.04
C PHE A 16 3.55 -16.06 -34.65
N SER A 17 4.66 -15.37 -34.40
CA SER A 17 5.97 -15.86 -34.79
C SER A 17 6.32 -17.18 -34.09
N SER A 18 7.23 -17.96 -34.67
CA SER A 18 7.72 -19.20 -34.07
C SER A 18 8.32 -18.96 -32.68
N GLY A 19 9.06 -17.86 -32.49
CA GLY A 19 9.62 -17.45 -31.20
C GLY A 19 8.55 -17.18 -30.14
N ALA A 20 7.49 -16.45 -30.50
CA ALA A 20 6.36 -16.17 -29.61
C ALA A 20 5.66 -17.46 -29.17
N LYS A 21 5.37 -18.35 -30.13
CA LYS A 21 4.72 -19.65 -29.89
C LYS A 21 5.54 -20.50 -28.91
N LYS A 22 6.87 -20.55 -29.10
CA LYS A 22 7.79 -21.28 -28.22
C LYS A 22 7.88 -20.68 -26.82
N LEU A 23 7.84 -19.35 -26.69
CA LEU A 23 7.84 -18.71 -25.38
C LEU A 23 6.54 -18.97 -24.61
N ILE A 24 5.39 -18.83 -25.28
CA ILE A 24 4.06 -19.04 -24.67
C ILE A 24 3.90 -20.47 -24.18
N SER A 25 4.37 -21.47 -24.94
CA SER A 25 4.30 -22.87 -24.49
C SER A 25 5.14 -23.14 -23.24
N ARG A 26 6.26 -22.42 -23.06
CA ARG A 26 7.05 -22.50 -21.82
C ARG A 26 6.38 -21.78 -20.65
N ILE A 27 5.71 -20.64 -20.90
CA ILE A 27 4.96 -19.88 -19.87
C ILE A 27 3.75 -20.68 -19.38
N LEU A 28 3.03 -21.32 -20.29
CA LEU A 28 1.82 -22.10 -20.01
C LEU A 28 2.10 -23.57 -19.67
N ASP A 29 3.35 -23.93 -19.35
CA ASP A 29 3.67 -25.31 -18.93
C ASP A 29 2.86 -25.68 -17.66
N PRO A 30 2.04 -26.76 -17.70
CA PRO A 30 1.23 -27.16 -16.57
C PRO A 30 2.07 -27.62 -15.36
N LYS A 31 3.32 -28.04 -15.57
CA LYS A 31 4.24 -28.47 -14.49
C LYS A 31 5.01 -27.28 -13.93
N PRO A 32 4.80 -26.88 -12.66
CA PRO A 32 5.47 -25.70 -12.09
C PRO A 32 7.00 -25.79 -12.06
N LYS A 33 7.55 -27.00 -11.92
CA LYS A 33 9.00 -27.24 -11.84
C LYS A 33 9.74 -27.05 -13.17
N THR A 34 9.03 -27.18 -14.30
CA THR A 34 9.61 -27.06 -15.65
C THR A 34 9.14 -25.79 -16.37
N ARG A 35 8.16 -25.09 -15.80
CA ARG A 35 7.68 -23.79 -16.26
C ARG A 35 8.80 -22.77 -16.22
N ILE A 36 8.93 -22.02 -17.32
CA ILE A 36 9.93 -20.95 -17.43
C ILE A 36 9.74 -19.93 -16.31
N THR A 37 10.85 -19.53 -15.71
CA THR A 37 10.91 -18.53 -14.65
C THR A 37 10.99 -17.12 -15.22
N VAL A 38 10.71 -16.10 -14.41
CA VAL A 38 10.82 -14.69 -14.83
C VAL A 38 12.24 -14.35 -15.33
N PRO A 39 13.34 -14.73 -14.63
CA PRO A 39 14.70 -14.50 -15.15
C PRO A 39 14.93 -15.11 -16.54
N GLU A 40 14.49 -16.35 -16.77
CA GLU A 40 14.60 -17.00 -18.08
C GLU A 40 13.75 -16.33 -19.17
N ILE A 41 12.59 -15.75 -18.82
CA ILE A 41 11.77 -14.95 -19.76
C ILE A 41 12.53 -13.69 -20.15
N LEU A 42 13.12 -12.98 -19.19
CA LEU A 42 13.90 -11.76 -19.43
C LEU A 42 15.14 -12.04 -20.31
N GLU A 43 15.69 -13.25 -20.23
CA GLU A 43 16.80 -13.69 -21.06
C GLU A 43 16.38 -14.18 -22.46
N ASN A 44 15.09 -14.43 -22.69
CA ASN A 44 14.59 -15.03 -23.93
C ASN A 44 14.76 -14.12 -25.16
N GLU A 45 15.29 -14.68 -26.24
CA GLU A 45 15.57 -13.99 -27.50
C GLU A 45 14.33 -13.37 -28.17
N TRP A 46 13.16 -13.98 -28.04
CA TRP A 46 11.93 -13.37 -28.57
C TRP A 46 11.47 -12.22 -27.68
N PHE A 47 11.57 -12.37 -26.35
CA PHE A 47 11.16 -11.35 -25.38
C PHE A 47 12.02 -10.10 -25.45
N LYS A 48 13.34 -10.24 -25.59
CA LYS A 48 14.29 -9.10 -25.67
C LYS A 48 14.05 -8.17 -26.86
N LYS A 49 13.41 -8.63 -27.94
CA LYS A 49 13.20 -7.84 -29.15
C LYS A 49 12.27 -6.66 -28.89
N GLY A 50 12.85 -5.46 -28.84
CA GLY A 50 12.10 -4.23 -28.58
C GLY A 50 11.65 -4.06 -27.13
N TYR A 51 12.06 -4.95 -26.22
CA TYR A 51 11.77 -4.79 -24.80
C TYR A 51 12.57 -3.63 -24.23
N LYS A 52 11.85 -2.71 -23.60
CA LYS A 52 12.42 -1.65 -22.77
C LYS A 52 11.88 -1.90 -21.36
N PRO A 53 12.75 -2.11 -20.36
CA PRO A 53 12.31 -2.24 -18.99
C PRO A 53 11.43 -1.04 -18.62
N PRO A 54 10.30 -1.26 -17.93
CA PRO A 54 9.50 -0.15 -17.44
C PRO A 54 10.38 0.69 -16.52
N LYS A 55 10.62 1.95 -16.93
CA LYS A 55 11.16 2.96 -16.04
C LYS A 55 9.99 3.44 -15.22
N PHE A 56 9.88 2.96 -13.99
CA PHE A 56 9.00 3.58 -13.02
C PHE A 56 9.61 4.94 -12.73
N GLN A 57 8.99 5.99 -13.28
CA GLN A 57 9.20 7.31 -12.68
C GLN A 57 8.78 7.18 -11.22
N GLU A 58 9.49 7.85 -10.32
CA GLU A 58 8.93 8.16 -9.02
C GLU A 58 7.58 8.80 -9.32
N ASP A 59 6.50 8.03 -9.10
CA ASP A 59 5.14 8.55 -9.21
C ASP A 59 5.21 9.82 -8.36
N LYS A 60 4.96 11.00 -8.94
CA LYS A 60 4.99 12.28 -8.21
C LYS A 60 4.39 12.00 -6.84
N GLU A 61 5.22 12.05 -5.80
CA GLU A 61 4.77 11.78 -4.44
C GLU A 61 3.52 12.62 -4.27
N ILE A 62 2.42 11.98 -3.85
CA ILE A 62 1.22 12.75 -3.50
C ILE A 62 1.72 13.65 -2.39
N SER A 63 1.67 14.97 -2.60
CA SER A 63 2.16 15.87 -1.58
C SER A 63 1.22 15.72 -0.40
N LEU A 64 1.74 15.09 0.64
CA LEU A 64 1.04 14.99 1.91
C LEU A 64 1.47 16.22 2.67
N ASP A 65 1.19 17.40 2.12
CA ASP A 65 1.76 18.68 2.58
C ASP A 65 1.61 18.84 4.09
N ASP A 66 0.50 18.37 4.68
CA ASP A 66 0.27 18.41 6.12
C ASP A 66 1.20 17.48 6.92
N VAL A 67 1.56 16.32 6.39
CA VAL A 67 2.52 15.40 7.03
C VAL A 67 3.95 15.84 6.67
N ASP A 68 4.19 16.25 5.43
CA ASP A 68 5.50 16.68 4.95
C ASP A 68 5.97 17.98 5.61
N ALA A 69 5.10 18.97 5.77
CA ALA A 69 5.40 20.23 6.46
C ALA A 69 5.86 19.97 7.90
N VAL A 70 5.20 19.05 8.60
CA VAL A 70 5.57 18.67 9.97
C VAL A 70 7.01 18.15 10.04
N PHE A 71 7.47 17.40 9.03
CA PHE A 71 8.81 16.80 9.03
C PHE A 71 9.88 17.57 8.24
N ASN A 72 9.51 18.59 7.45
CA ASN A 72 10.42 19.35 6.58
C ASN A 72 10.79 20.73 7.14
N ASP A 73 10.13 21.21 8.20
CA ASP A 73 10.40 22.53 8.76
C ASP A 73 11.73 22.51 9.56
N SER A 74 12.82 22.88 8.88
CA SER A 74 14.11 23.12 9.49
C SER A 74 14.16 24.51 10.14
N GLU A 75 14.09 24.52 11.46
CA GLU A 75 14.70 25.45 12.45
C GLU A 75 14.53 26.98 12.43
N ASP A 76 13.88 27.66 11.48
CA ASP A 76 13.95 29.14 11.44
C ASP A 76 12.64 29.95 11.65
N HIS A 77 11.64 29.39 12.34
CA HIS A 77 10.57 30.21 12.93
C HIS A 77 10.35 29.87 14.40
N LEU A 78 10.81 30.77 15.27
CA LEU A 78 10.49 30.84 16.69
C LEU A 78 8.99 31.11 16.90
N VAL A 79 8.16 30.11 16.66
CA VAL A 79 6.83 30.00 17.26
C VAL A 79 6.87 28.71 18.05
N THR A 80 6.84 28.84 19.38
CA THR A 80 6.80 27.71 20.31
C THR A 80 5.67 26.76 19.86
N GLU A 81 6.01 25.66 19.17
CA GLU A 81 5.05 24.62 18.85
C GLU A 81 4.48 24.14 20.18
N LYS A 82 3.24 24.55 20.48
CA LYS A 82 2.48 23.93 21.56
C LYS A 82 2.41 22.47 21.17
N LYS A 83 3.10 21.60 21.91
CA LYS A 83 2.90 20.14 21.85
C LYS A 83 1.41 19.90 21.71
N GLU A 84 0.99 19.40 20.55
CA GLU A 84 -0.41 19.07 20.33
C GLU A 84 -0.76 18.00 21.37
N THR A 85 -1.57 18.39 22.34
CA THR A 85 -1.87 17.52 23.47
C THR A 85 -2.85 16.41 23.09
N GLN A 86 -3.55 16.57 21.96
CA GLN A 86 -4.58 15.66 21.46
C GLN A 86 -4.53 15.54 19.92
N PRO A 87 -4.97 14.40 19.36
CA PRO A 87 -5.12 14.23 17.91
C PRO A 87 -6.04 15.29 17.30
N VAL A 88 -5.83 15.56 16.00
CA VAL A 88 -6.74 16.43 15.24
C VAL A 88 -8.13 15.81 15.26
N LEU A 89 -9.15 16.63 15.58
CA LEU A 89 -10.54 16.23 15.52
C LEU A 89 -10.96 16.12 14.06
N MET A 90 -11.39 14.94 13.65
CA MET A 90 -11.95 14.72 12.32
C MET A 90 -13.46 14.89 12.36
N ASN A 91 -13.94 15.90 11.67
CA ASN A 91 -15.34 16.26 11.70
C ASN A 91 -16.20 15.30 10.84
N ALA A 92 -17.53 15.40 10.97
CA ALA A 92 -18.44 14.55 10.24
C ALA A 92 -18.35 14.71 8.72
N PHE A 93 -18.11 15.92 8.20
CA PHE A 93 -17.96 16.15 6.76
C PHE A 93 -16.68 15.52 6.22
N GLU A 94 -15.57 15.60 6.96
CA GLU A 94 -14.31 14.94 6.65
C GLU A 94 -14.47 13.42 6.71
N LEU A 95 -15.11 12.88 7.74
CA LEU A 95 -15.41 11.46 7.83
C LEU A 95 -16.24 10.99 6.62
N ILE A 96 -17.28 11.73 6.26
CA ILE A 96 -18.18 11.42 5.15
C ILE A 96 -17.44 11.51 3.80
N SER A 97 -16.58 12.51 3.60
CA SER A 97 -15.83 12.69 2.37
C SER A 97 -14.83 11.54 2.12
N THR A 98 -14.36 10.86 3.18
CA THR A 98 -13.52 9.66 3.04
C THR A 98 -14.28 8.40 2.60
N SER A 99 -15.61 8.41 2.59
CA SER A 99 -16.42 7.26 2.20
C SER A 99 -16.27 6.94 0.70
N GLN A 100 -16.34 5.66 0.33
CA GLN A 100 -16.04 5.21 -1.03
C GLN A 100 -16.90 5.88 -2.12
N GLY A 101 -18.14 6.26 -1.82
CA GLY A 101 -19.04 6.91 -2.77
C GLY A 101 -18.91 8.43 -2.86
N LEU A 102 -18.20 9.06 -1.92
CA LEU A 102 -18.09 10.52 -1.80
C LEU A 102 -16.65 11.02 -1.89
N ASN A 103 -15.67 10.10 -1.90
CA ASN A 103 -14.26 10.42 -2.05
C ASN A 103 -13.96 10.88 -3.49
N LEU A 104 -13.74 12.19 -3.63
CA LEU A 104 -13.45 12.86 -4.90
C LEU A 104 -11.98 12.72 -5.34
N ASN A 105 -11.08 12.18 -4.50
CA ASN A 105 -9.67 12.02 -4.86
C ASN A 105 -9.52 11.13 -6.11
N ASN A 106 -10.41 10.15 -6.28
CA ASN A 106 -10.45 9.28 -7.44
C ASN A 106 -10.79 10.01 -8.76
N LEU A 107 -11.40 11.20 -8.71
CA LEU A 107 -11.75 11.98 -9.91
C LEU A 107 -10.51 12.56 -10.60
N PHE A 108 -9.45 12.82 -9.83
CA PHE A 108 -8.23 13.48 -10.28
C PHE A 108 -7.04 12.52 -10.44
N GLU A 109 -7.14 11.27 -9.99
CA GLU A 109 -6.10 10.27 -10.21
C GLU A 109 -6.04 9.85 -11.70
N LYS A 110 -4.95 10.24 -12.38
CA LYS A 110 -4.63 9.76 -13.73
C LYS A 110 -4.50 8.22 -13.72
N HIS A 111 -5.56 7.53 -14.11
CA HIS A 111 -5.55 6.13 -14.60
C HIS A 111 -4.59 5.17 -13.86
N MET A 112 -4.56 5.17 -12.53
CA MET A 112 -3.90 4.12 -11.73
C MET A 112 -4.99 3.33 -11.02
N GLY A 113 -5.26 2.14 -11.56
CA GLY A 113 -6.54 1.46 -11.41
C GLY A 113 -6.79 0.79 -10.07
N LEU A 114 -8.08 0.65 -9.74
CA LEU A 114 -8.77 -0.32 -8.88
C LEU A 114 -8.25 -0.58 -7.45
N ILE A 115 -7.04 -0.17 -7.10
CA ILE A 115 -6.31 -0.57 -5.90
C ILE A 115 -6.01 0.70 -5.08
N LYS A 116 -6.66 0.80 -3.93
CA LYS A 116 -6.59 1.98 -3.05
C LYS A 116 -5.20 2.17 -2.47
N ARG A 117 -4.69 3.40 -2.50
CA ARG A 117 -3.40 3.78 -1.90
C ARG A 117 -3.48 4.07 -0.40
N GLU A 118 -4.68 4.03 0.14
CA GLU A 118 -5.00 4.32 1.53
C GLU A 118 -5.71 3.14 2.20
N THR A 119 -5.47 2.95 3.49
CA THR A 119 -6.23 2.03 4.35
C THR A 119 -6.53 2.71 5.67
N ARG A 120 -7.65 2.34 6.30
CA ARG A 120 -8.07 2.90 7.58
C ARG A 120 -8.49 1.81 8.55
N PHE A 121 -8.29 2.06 9.83
CA PHE A 121 -8.92 1.28 10.90
C PHE A 121 -9.30 2.20 12.06
N THR A 122 -10.19 1.73 12.94
CA THR A 122 -10.60 2.47 14.14
C THR A 122 -10.06 1.80 15.39
N SER A 123 -9.90 2.59 16.46
CA SER A 123 -9.39 2.12 17.75
C SER A 123 -10.02 2.91 18.90
N LYS A 124 -10.24 2.24 20.03
CA LYS A 124 -10.64 2.87 21.30
C LYS A 124 -9.46 3.08 22.26
N ARG A 125 -8.25 2.72 21.84
CA ARG A 125 -7.03 2.91 22.65
C ARG A 125 -6.60 4.37 22.59
N PRO A 126 -5.95 4.90 23.65
CA PRO A 126 -5.37 6.24 23.60
C PRO A 126 -4.42 6.41 22.41
N ALA A 127 -4.45 7.57 21.76
CA ALA A 127 -3.64 7.81 20.55
C ALA A 127 -2.14 7.54 20.73
N ARG A 128 -1.58 7.85 21.90
CA ARG A 128 -0.18 7.51 22.25
C ARG A 128 0.12 6.00 22.19
N GLU A 129 -0.83 5.17 22.61
CA GLU A 129 -0.69 3.71 22.59
C GLU A 129 -0.81 3.19 21.16
N ILE A 130 -1.68 3.79 20.35
CA ILE A 130 -1.81 3.49 18.92
C ILE A 130 -0.48 3.74 18.21
N ILE A 131 0.09 4.94 18.37
CA ILE A 131 1.38 5.32 17.75
C ILE A 131 2.50 4.36 18.17
N SER A 132 2.62 4.05 19.47
CA SER A 132 3.63 3.10 19.99
C SER A 132 3.45 1.71 19.39
N LYS A 133 2.20 1.24 19.28
CA LYS A 133 1.91 -0.09 18.72
C LYS A 133 2.21 -0.18 17.23
N ILE A 134 1.95 0.88 16.48
CA ILE A 134 2.32 0.95 15.06
C ILE A 134 3.84 0.91 14.90
N GLU A 135 4.58 1.64 15.73
CA GLU A 135 6.05 1.63 15.75
C GLU A 135 6.62 0.23 16.08
N GLU A 136 6.11 -0.39 17.15
CA GLU A 136 6.49 -1.76 17.56
C GLU A 136 6.20 -2.80 16.47
N ALA A 137 5.07 -2.69 15.77
CA ALA A 137 4.69 -3.62 14.72
C ALA A 137 5.45 -3.39 13.40
N ALA A 138 5.88 -2.15 13.13
CA ALA A 138 6.59 -1.79 11.90
C ALA A 138 8.08 -2.18 11.93
N GLY A 139 8.74 -2.12 13.09
CA GLY A 139 10.16 -2.43 13.24
C GLY A 139 10.56 -3.81 12.71
N PRO A 140 9.90 -4.91 13.14
CA PRO A 140 10.18 -6.26 12.64
C PRO A 140 9.92 -6.46 11.15
N LEU A 141 9.18 -5.54 10.51
CA LEU A 141 8.92 -5.56 9.07
C LEU A 141 10.01 -4.82 8.26
N GLY A 142 11.07 -4.31 8.92
CA GLY A 142 12.16 -3.60 8.26
C GLY A 142 11.83 -2.14 7.94
N PHE A 143 10.89 -1.53 8.66
CA PHE A 143 10.51 -0.13 8.49
C PHE A 143 11.16 0.73 9.58
N SER A 144 11.81 1.80 9.14
CA SER A 144 12.19 2.90 10.02
C SER A 144 10.98 3.81 10.24
N VAL A 145 10.85 4.37 11.44
CA VAL A 145 9.69 5.16 11.84
C VAL A 145 10.16 6.52 12.33
N LYS A 146 9.65 7.58 11.72
CA LYS A 146 9.73 8.95 12.24
C LYS A 146 8.35 9.34 12.78
N LYS A 147 8.29 9.88 13.99
CA LYS A 147 7.05 10.27 14.65
C LYS A 147 7.11 11.73 15.08
N GLN A 148 6.02 12.45 14.86
CA GLN A 148 5.85 13.82 15.32
C GLN A 148 4.38 14.02 15.65
N ASN A 149 4.09 14.29 16.92
CA ASN A 149 2.75 14.30 17.49
C ASN A 149 1.97 13.01 17.15
N TYR A 150 0.87 13.14 16.42
CA TYR A 150 -0.03 12.06 16.02
C TYR A 150 0.14 11.65 14.55
N LYS A 151 1.26 12.07 13.94
CA LYS A 151 1.68 11.76 12.57
C LYS A 151 2.95 10.89 12.59
N MET A 152 3.05 9.97 11.64
CA MET A 152 4.22 9.10 11.46
C MET A 152 4.59 8.97 9.99
N LYS A 153 5.89 8.94 9.69
CA LYS A 153 6.44 8.52 8.40
C LYS A 153 7.18 7.19 8.57
N LEU A 154 6.73 6.16 7.87
CA LEU A 154 7.32 4.84 7.85
C LEU A 154 8.06 4.65 6.52
N GLN A 155 9.34 4.31 6.57
CA GLN A 155 10.17 4.12 5.39
C GLN A 155 10.80 2.73 5.41
N GLY A 156 10.49 1.92 4.39
CA GLY A 156 11.02 0.57 4.24
C GLY A 156 12.49 0.59 3.81
N ALA A 157 13.29 -0.29 4.38
CA ALA A 157 14.73 -0.39 4.09
C ALA A 157 15.03 -1.03 2.72
N GLU A 158 14.13 -1.85 2.19
CA GLU A 158 14.32 -2.53 0.92
C GLU A 158 13.82 -1.69 -0.26
N THR A 159 14.62 -1.64 -1.34
CA THR A 159 14.20 -1.02 -2.59
C THR A 159 13.28 -1.97 -3.36
N GLY A 160 12.01 -1.58 -3.48
CA GLY A 160 11.00 -2.30 -4.25
C GLY A 160 11.02 -1.93 -5.74
N ARG A 161 10.00 -2.40 -6.47
CA ARG A 161 9.89 -2.20 -7.92
C ARG A 161 9.81 -0.73 -8.32
N LYS A 162 9.23 0.10 -7.46
CA LYS A 162 9.03 1.55 -7.65
C LYS A 162 9.83 2.37 -6.62
N GLY A 163 11.00 1.88 -6.21
CA GLY A 163 11.80 2.49 -5.14
C GLY A 163 11.39 2.00 -3.76
N HIS A 164 11.84 2.68 -2.71
CA HIS A 164 11.49 2.35 -1.33
C HIS A 164 10.00 2.60 -1.06
N LEU A 165 9.37 1.71 -0.29
CA LEU A 165 8.01 1.93 0.17
C LEU A 165 8.02 2.97 1.30
N SER A 166 7.29 4.07 1.08
CA SER A 166 7.06 5.11 2.08
C SER A 166 5.57 5.17 2.40
N VAL A 167 5.24 5.19 3.69
CA VAL A 167 3.86 5.24 4.20
C VAL A 167 3.76 6.36 5.23
N ALA A 168 2.82 7.27 5.02
CA ALA A 168 2.42 8.24 6.01
C ALA A 168 1.25 7.68 6.82
N THR A 169 1.26 7.93 8.12
CA THR A 169 0.21 7.54 9.04
C THR A 169 -0.23 8.76 9.84
N GLU A 170 -1.53 8.92 10.02
CA GLU A 170 -2.10 9.95 10.87
C GLU A 170 -3.22 9.39 11.74
N VAL A 171 -3.28 9.85 12.99
CA VAL A 171 -4.31 9.47 13.95
C VAL A 171 -5.23 10.67 14.16
N PHE A 172 -6.52 10.46 13.96
CA PHE A 172 -7.58 11.44 14.15
C PHE A 172 -8.53 11.02 15.26
N GLU A 173 -9.07 11.98 16.02
CA GLU A 173 -10.18 11.73 16.93
C GLU A 173 -11.51 11.98 16.23
N VAL A 174 -12.36 10.95 16.13
CA VAL A 174 -13.66 11.04 15.42
C VAL A 174 -14.84 11.15 16.40
N ALA A 175 -14.65 10.71 17.64
CA ALA A 175 -15.56 10.87 18.77
C ALA A 175 -14.76 10.69 20.07
N PRO A 176 -15.30 11.08 21.24
CA PRO A 176 -14.58 10.90 22.51
C PRO A 176 -14.11 9.45 22.70
N SER A 177 -12.80 9.26 22.87
CA SER A 177 -12.16 7.94 23.00
C SER A 177 -12.33 6.99 21.81
N LEU A 178 -12.64 7.53 20.63
CA LEU A 178 -12.68 6.80 19.36
C LEU A 178 -11.79 7.50 18.34
N PHE A 179 -10.77 6.77 17.91
CA PHE A 179 -9.77 7.26 16.98
C PHE A 179 -9.86 6.52 15.66
N MET A 180 -9.63 7.24 14.57
CA MET A 180 -9.41 6.66 13.25
C MET A 180 -7.93 6.81 12.90
N VAL A 181 -7.34 5.73 12.40
CA VAL A 181 -5.96 5.70 11.92
C VAL A 181 -6.00 5.56 10.42
N GLU A 182 -5.40 6.51 9.72
CA GLU A 182 -5.24 6.48 8.28
C GLU A 182 -3.79 6.16 7.93
N LEU A 183 -3.59 5.23 6.99
CA LEU A 183 -2.29 4.90 6.42
C LEU A 183 -2.35 5.13 4.91
N CYS A 184 -1.49 6.00 4.41
CA CYS A 184 -1.43 6.43 3.03
C CYS A 184 -0.05 6.12 2.43
N LYS A 185 -0.02 5.46 1.28
CA LYS A 185 1.22 5.23 0.52
C LYS A 185 1.72 6.56 -0.06
N SER A 186 2.76 7.12 0.53
CA SER A 186 3.42 8.34 0.03
C SER A 186 4.45 8.06 -1.07
N GLY A 187 5.08 6.89 -1.08
CA GLY A 187 6.10 6.49 -2.07
C GLY A 187 6.12 4.97 -2.32
N GLY A 188 6.72 4.51 -3.42
CA GLY A 188 6.86 3.08 -3.73
C GLY A 188 5.63 2.40 -4.37
N ASP A 189 5.66 1.06 -4.44
CA ASP A 189 4.66 0.24 -5.15
C ASP A 189 3.37 0.01 -4.34
N THR A 190 2.22 0.02 -5.03
CA THR A 190 0.91 -0.12 -4.35
C THR A 190 0.64 -1.54 -3.85
N LEU A 191 1.15 -2.56 -4.55
CA LEU A 191 1.00 -3.94 -4.07
C LEU A 191 1.91 -4.23 -2.87
N GLU A 192 3.11 -3.65 -2.87
CA GLU A 192 4.02 -3.68 -1.71
C GLU A 192 3.36 -3.01 -0.49
N PHE A 193 2.68 -1.87 -0.68
CA PHE A 193 1.88 -1.21 0.37
C PHE A 193 0.82 -2.14 0.98
N HIS A 194 0.00 -2.80 0.16
CA HIS A 194 -1.02 -3.70 0.68
C HIS A 194 -0.43 -4.93 1.39
N LYS A 195 0.69 -5.46 0.89
CA LYS A 195 1.41 -6.55 1.55
C LYS A 195 1.93 -6.10 2.91
N PHE A 196 2.53 -4.91 2.97
CA PHE A 196 2.97 -4.28 4.22
C PHE A 196 1.80 -4.13 5.20
N TYR A 197 0.70 -3.50 4.78
CA TYR A 197 -0.46 -3.31 5.66
C TYR A 197 -1.04 -4.64 6.16
N LYS A 198 -1.13 -5.66 5.30
CA LYS A 198 -1.58 -6.99 5.72
C LYS A 198 -0.68 -7.57 6.83
N ASN A 199 0.63 -7.43 6.71
CA ASN A 199 1.57 -7.88 7.73
C ASN A 199 1.47 -7.02 9.00
N LEU A 200 1.43 -5.69 8.86
CA LEU A 200 1.30 -4.75 9.98
C LEU A 200 0.00 -5.02 10.77
N SER A 201 -1.13 -5.18 10.08
CA SER A 201 -2.44 -5.45 10.68
C SER A 201 -2.46 -6.70 11.56
N SER A 202 -1.57 -7.66 11.31
CA SER A 202 -1.44 -8.86 12.14
C SER A 202 -0.89 -8.55 13.54
N GLY A 203 -0.01 -7.55 13.64
CA GLY A 203 0.57 -7.05 14.89
C GLY A 203 -0.27 -5.96 15.59
N LEU A 204 -1.33 -5.45 14.93
CA LEU A 204 -2.21 -4.41 15.48
C LEU A 204 -3.59 -4.94 15.93
N LYS A 205 -3.79 -6.26 15.93
CA LYS A 205 -5.11 -6.88 16.23
C LYS A 205 -5.68 -6.51 17.59
N ASP A 206 -4.82 -6.18 18.55
CA ASP A 206 -5.14 -5.83 19.94
C ASP A 206 -5.64 -4.38 20.09
N ILE A 207 -5.30 -3.50 19.14
CA ILE A 207 -5.73 -2.10 19.12
C ILE A 207 -6.84 -1.84 18.11
N VAL A 208 -7.00 -2.67 17.07
CA VAL A 208 -8.07 -2.52 16.08
C VAL A 208 -9.42 -2.82 16.72
N TRP A 209 -10.30 -1.82 16.73
CA TRP A 209 -11.68 -1.99 17.16
C TRP A 209 -12.48 -2.76 16.10
N LYS A 210 -13.14 -3.83 16.52
CA LYS A 210 -14.08 -4.59 15.71
C LYS A 210 -15.47 -4.42 16.32
N SER A 211 -16.44 -4.00 15.53
CA SER A 211 -17.84 -3.97 15.96
C SER A 211 -18.36 -5.41 16.09
N GLU A 212 -19.13 -5.70 17.14
CA GLU A 212 -19.75 -7.02 17.39
C GLU A 212 -20.66 -7.49 16.23
N ALA A 213 -21.13 -6.58 15.38
CA ALA A 213 -21.94 -6.89 14.21
C ALA A 213 -21.22 -7.78 13.16
N ILE A 214 -19.89 -7.90 13.19
CA ILE A 214 -19.13 -8.71 12.22
C ILE A 214 -18.94 -10.17 12.71
N MET A 215 -19.30 -10.49 13.96
CA MET A 215 -19.13 -11.84 14.52
C MET A 215 -20.31 -12.79 14.22
N GLU A 216 -21.45 -12.29 13.73
CA GLU A 216 -22.63 -13.12 13.43
C GLU A 216 -22.64 -13.74 12.02
N GLU A 217 -21.77 -13.33 11.10
CA GLU A 217 -21.70 -13.89 9.73
C GLU A 217 -20.75 -15.10 9.57
N ASN A 218 -20.07 -15.54 10.64
CA ASN A 218 -19.15 -16.70 10.58
C ASN A 218 -19.55 -17.84 11.53
N LYS A 219 -20.86 -18.07 11.71
CA LYS A 219 -21.36 -19.23 12.46
C LYS A 219 -22.20 -20.16 11.60
#